data_AF-A0A960BUR7-F1
#
_entry.id   AF-A0A960BUR7-F1
#
_cell.length_a   1.000
_cell.length_b   1.000
_cell.length_c   1.000
_cell.angle_alpha   90.00
_cell.angle_beta   90.00
_cell.angle_gamma   90.00
#
_symmetry.space_group_name_H-M   'P 1'
#
loop_
_entity.id
_entity.type
_entity.pdbx_description
1 polymer ?
#
loop_
_entity_poly.entity_id
_entity_poly.type
_entity_poly.pdbx_seq_one_letter_code
_entity_poly.pdbx_strand_id
1 'polypeptide(L)'
;SRLIVQKGVKDALLARIVAHAREWPVGDPLDPVNRVGALVSRAHYDKVCSYLETGPGIVMGGKAEGGFVEPTILEVARDARQAREEIFGPVLSVLTVDSFDEAIALANDTEYGLAASIFTANVKRAIRGARAIRAGTVTVNSFGEGDISTPFGGFRQSGFGGRDNGIQAHDQYTQIKTI
;
A
#
# COMPACT_ATOMS: atom_id res chain seq x y z
N SER A 1 1.81 -3.29 -2.81
CA SER A 1 0.84 -3.08 -1.70
C SER A 1 -0.53 -3.63 -2.09
N ARG A 2 -1.55 -3.58 -1.20
CA ARG A 2 -2.87 -4.20 -1.41
C ARG A 2 -3.95 -3.19 -1.84
N LEU A 3 -4.61 -3.45 -2.97
CA LEU A 3 -5.89 -2.84 -3.35
C LEU A 3 -7.02 -3.83 -3.05
N ILE A 4 -7.80 -3.54 -2.00
CA ILE A 4 -9.01 -4.31 -1.67
C ILE A 4 -10.20 -3.63 -2.32
N VAL A 5 -10.86 -4.31 -3.25
CA VAL A 5 -11.88 -3.72 -4.11
C VAL A 5 -13.16 -4.54 -4.11
N GLN A 6 -14.31 -3.87 -4.04
CA GLN A 6 -15.60 -4.54 -4.10
C GLN A 6 -15.88 -5.04 -5.52
N LYS A 7 -16.37 -6.28 -5.64
CA LYS A 7 -16.62 -6.97 -6.92
C LYS A 7 -17.33 -6.11 -7.96
N GLY A 8 -18.38 -5.37 -7.57
CA GLY A 8 -19.18 -4.56 -8.50
C GLY A 8 -18.47 -3.35 -9.13
N VAL A 9 -17.30 -2.94 -8.62
CA VAL A 9 -16.52 -1.81 -9.18
C VAL A 9 -15.13 -2.22 -9.65
N LYS A 10 -14.75 -3.49 -9.47
CA LYS A 10 -13.40 -4.00 -9.76
C LYS A 10 -12.99 -3.72 -11.21
N ASP A 11 -13.78 -4.20 -12.17
CA ASP A 11 -13.37 -4.17 -13.58
C ASP A 11 -13.23 -2.74 -14.11
N ALA A 12 -14.19 -1.87 -13.77
CA ALA A 12 -14.16 -0.46 -14.14
C ALA A 12 -12.98 0.29 -13.49
N LEU A 13 -12.65 -0.04 -12.24
CA LEU A 13 -11.49 0.54 -11.55
C LEU A 13 -10.18 0.05 -12.17
N LEU A 14 -10.03 -1.25 -12.38
CA LEU A 14 -8.82 -1.83 -12.97
C LEU A 14 -8.55 -1.29 -14.36
N ALA A 15 -9.58 -1.13 -15.20
CA ALA A 15 -9.43 -0.52 -16.52
C ALA A 15 -8.80 0.88 -16.45
N ARG A 16 -9.21 1.71 -15.47
CA ARG A 16 -8.65 3.06 -15.26
C ARG A 16 -7.24 3.01 -14.69
N ILE A 17 -6.97 2.12 -13.75
CA ILE A 17 -5.63 1.95 -13.17
C ILE A 17 -4.65 1.51 -14.25
N VAL A 18 -5.01 0.52 -15.07
CA VAL A 18 -4.19 0.03 -16.19
C VAL A 18 -3.93 1.15 -17.20
N ALA A 19 -4.95 1.94 -17.56
CA ALA A 19 -4.79 3.06 -18.47
C ALA A 19 -3.74 4.06 -17.95
N HIS A 20 -3.82 4.47 -16.68
CA HIS A 20 -2.85 5.39 -16.09
C HIS A 20 -1.47 4.79 -15.87
N ALA A 21 -1.39 3.52 -15.46
CA ALA A 21 -0.10 2.85 -15.26
C ALA A 21 0.69 2.70 -16.57
N ARG A 22 0.02 2.65 -17.74
CA ARG A 22 0.70 2.62 -19.06
C ARG A 22 1.41 3.92 -19.40
N GLU A 23 1.03 5.01 -18.77
CA GLU A 23 1.66 6.34 -18.95
C GLU A 23 2.92 6.51 -18.08
N TRP A 24 3.42 5.43 -17.46
CA TRP A 24 4.55 5.47 -16.54
C TRP A 24 5.77 4.79 -17.18
N PRO A 25 6.46 5.45 -18.12
CA PRO A 25 7.69 4.92 -18.70
C PRO A 25 8.74 4.70 -17.63
N VAL A 26 9.49 3.61 -17.81
CA VAL A 26 10.53 3.13 -16.91
C VAL A 26 11.89 3.42 -17.55
N GLY A 27 12.80 4.02 -16.81
CA GLY A 27 14.13 4.35 -17.34
C GLY A 27 14.98 5.17 -16.38
N ASP A 28 16.00 5.84 -16.92
CA ASP A 28 16.90 6.70 -16.16
C ASP A 28 16.11 7.77 -15.39
N PRO A 29 16.22 7.83 -14.05
CA PRO A 29 15.52 8.83 -13.24
C PRO A 29 15.99 10.28 -13.49
N LEU A 30 17.12 10.49 -14.17
CA LEU A 30 17.57 11.83 -14.58
C LEU A 30 16.89 12.32 -15.87
N ASP A 31 16.25 11.43 -16.62
CA ASP A 31 15.41 11.81 -17.75
C ASP A 31 13.97 12.08 -17.26
N PRO A 32 13.47 13.33 -17.38
CA PRO A 32 12.16 13.72 -16.87
C PRO A 32 10.98 13.04 -17.59
N VAL A 33 11.20 12.40 -18.75
CA VAL A 33 10.16 11.61 -19.41
C VAL A 33 9.82 10.37 -18.58
N ASN A 34 10.80 9.79 -17.86
CA ASN A 34 10.62 8.60 -17.06
C ASN A 34 9.90 8.91 -15.75
N ARG A 35 8.94 8.07 -15.37
CA ARG A 35 8.18 8.20 -14.11
C ARG A 35 8.57 7.16 -13.06
N VAL A 36 9.28 6.12 -13.49
CA VAL A 36 9.71 5.01 -12.64
C VAL A 36 11.19 4.74 -12.90
N GLY A 37 12.00 4.88 -11.85
CA GLY A 37 13.44 4.61 -11.90
C GLY A 37 13.81 3.16 -11.55
N ALA A 38 15.11 2.89 -11.51
CA ALA A 38 15.64 1.61 -11.06
C ALA A 38 15.36 1.37 -9.56
N LEU A 39 15.32 0.10 -9.17
CA LEU A 39 15.35 -0.29 -7.78
C LEU A 39 16.74 -0.04 -7.18
N VAL A 40 16.78 0.31 -5.89
CA VAL A 40 17.96 0.86 -5.21
C VAL A 40 19.19 -0.06 -5.20
N SER A 41 19.00 -1.38 -5.27
CA SER A 41 20.10 -2.35 -5.23
C SER A 41 19.73 -3.65 -5.92
N ARG A 42 20.74 -4.44 -6.28
CA ARG A 42 20.55 -5.75 -6.89
C ARG A 42 19.78 -6.71 -5.99
N ALA A 43 20.11 -6.75 -4.70
CA ALA A 43 19.41 -7.59 -3.72
C ALA A 43 17.93 -7.19 -3.59
N HIS A 44 17.63 -5.89 -3.62
CA HIS A 44 16.24 -5.42 -3.60
C HIS A 44 15.50 -5.77 -4.90
N TYR A 45 16.16 -5.62 -6.04
CA TYR A 45 15.65 -6.04 -7.34
C TYR A 45 15.33 -7.53 -7.40
N ASP A 46 16.26 -8.39 -6.97
CA ASP A 46 16.06 -9.84 -6.97
C ASP A 46 14.92 -10.24 -6.02
N LYS A 47 14.80 -9.58 -4.86
CA LYS A 47 13.64 -9.75 -3.96
C LYS A 47 12.34 -9.45 -4.69
N VAL A 48 12.21 -8.29 -5.34
CA VAL A 48 10.98 -7.89 -6.05
C VAL A 48 10.66 -8.86 -7.18
N CYS A 49 11.66 -9.25 -7.99
CA CYS A 49 11.49 -10.21 -9.09
C CYS A 49 10.94 -11.55 -8.61
N SER A 50 11.37 -12.03 -7.45
CA SER A 50 10.86 -13.30 -6.89
C SER A 50 9.35 -13.33 -6.66
N TYR A 51 8.68 -12.17 -6.53
CA TYR A 51 7.21 -12.09 -6.42
C TYR A 51 6.48 -12.12 -7.77
N LEU A 52 7.20 -11.88 -8.87
CA LEU A 52 6.66 -11.88 -10.23
C LEU A 52 6.66 -13.29 -10.85
N GLU A 53 7.60 -14.15 -10.43
CA GLU A 53 7.84 -15.49 -10.99
C GLU A 53 6.69 -16.50 -10.74
N THR A 54 5.72 -16.18 -9.89
CA THR A 54 4.67 -17.10 -9.42
C THR A 54 3.28 -16.81 -10.00
N GLY A 55 3.17 -16.78 -11.34
CA GLY A 55 1.93 -16.78 -12.14
C GLY A 55 0.60 -16.33 -11.48
N PRO A 56 0.50 -15.15 -10.84
CA PRO A 56 -0.78 -14.64 -10.38
C PRO A 56 -1.54 -14.15 -11.62
N GLY A 57 -2.79 -13.72 -11.49
CA GLY A 57 -3.51 -13.08 -12.59
C GLY A 57 -2.84 -11.76 -12.97
N ILE A 58 -1.77 -11.78 -13.77
CA ILE A 58 -1.09 -10.58 -14.23
C ILE A 58 -2.07 -9.83 -15.13
N VAL A 59 -2.51 -8.67 -14.65
CA VAL A 59 -3.38 -7.75 -15.40
C VAL A 59 -2.54 -6.84 -16.29
N MET A 60 -1.37 -6.44 -15.80
CA MET A 60 -0.43 -5.56 -16.51
C MET A 60 0.98 -5.72 -15.94
N GLY A 61 2.00 -5.49 -16.79
CA GLY A 61 3.40 -5.43 -16.40
C GLY A 61 4.04 -6.81 -16.30
N GLY A 62 4.84 -7.01 -15.25
CA GLY A 62 5.50 -8.29 -14.96
C GLY A 62 6.88 -8.46 -15.59
N LYS A 63 7.39 -7.46 -16.31
CA LYS A 63 8.77 -7.48 -16.82
C LYS A 63 9.72 -6.81 -15.84
N ALA A 64 10.90 -7.38 -15.74
CA ALA A 64 12.00 -6.86 -14.95
C ALA A 64 13.32 -7.10 -15.69
N GLU A 65 14.11 -6.04 -15.87
CA GLU A 65 15.40 -6.10 -16.57
C GLU A 65 16.36 -5.04 -16.03
N GLY A 66 17.64 -5.37 -15.90
CA GLY A 66 18.69 -4.37 -15.65
C GLY A 66 18.55 -3.54 -14.37
N GLY A 67 17.82 -4.02 -13.35
CA GLY A 67 17.53 -3.26 -12.13
C GLY A 67 16.19 -2.51 -12.16
N PHE A 68 15.48 -2.53 -13.29
CA PHE A 68 14.19 -1.89 -13.49
C PHE A 68 13.06 -2.91 -13.43
N VAL A 69 11.92 -2.51 -12.87
CA VAL A 69 10.70 -3.34 -12.81
C VAL A 69 9.55 -2.51 -13.34
N GLU A 70 8.78 -3.06 -14.29
CA GLU A 70 7.60 -2.39 -14.82
C GLU A 70 6.51 -2.23 -13.74
N PRO A 71 5.73 -1.13 -13.76
CA PRO A 71 4.47 -1.06 -13.03
C PRO A 71 3.62 -2.31 -13.29
N THR A 72 3.43 -3.09 -12.24
CA THR A 72 2.83 -4.41 -12.33
C THR A 72 1.55 -4.46 -11.50
N ILE A 73 0.48 -4.98 -12.10
CA ILE A 73 -0.82 -5.17 -11.44
C ILE A 73 -1.15 -6.66 -11.45
N LEU A 74 -1.36 -7.22 -10.26
CA LEU A 74 -1.59 -8.64 -10.03
C LEU A 74 -2.94 -8.81 -9.36
N GLU A 75 -3.82 -9.63 -9.94
CA GLU A 75 -4.94 -10.20 -9.21
C GLU A 75 -4.46 -11.44 -8.44
N VAL A 76 -4.67 -11.44 -7.13
CA VAL A 76 -4.08 -12.44 -6.22
C VAL A 76 -5.11 -13.00 -5.25
N ALA A 77 -4.91 -14.25 -4.84
CA ALA A 77 -5.65 -14.86 -3.74
C ALA A 77 -5.27 -14.22 -2.39
N ARG A 78 -6.12 -14.39 -1.37
CA ARG A 78 -5.93 -13.76 -0.04
C ARG A 78 -4.71 -14.25 0.70
N ASP A 79 -4.39 -15.53 0.53
CA ASP A 79 -3.27 -16.25 1.12
C ASP A 79 -2.00 -16.20 0.25
N ALA A 80 -2.07 -15.61 -0.94
CA ALA A 80 -0.91 -15.46 -1.82
C ALA A 80 0.18 -14.62 -1.15
N ARG A 81 1.44 -14.97 -1.39
CA ARG A 81 2.60 -14.28 -0.80
C ARG A 81 2.57 -12.77 -1.06
N GLN A 82 2.19 -12.38 -2.28
CA GLN A 82 2.04 -10.99 -2.73
C GLN A 82 0.98 -10.20 -1.92
N ALA A 83 -0.02 -10.89 -1.36
CA ALA A 83 -1.05 -10.29 -0.52
C ALA A 83 -0.67 -10.22 0.96
N ARG A 84 0.35 -10.96 1.40
CA ARG A 84 0.71 -11.08 2.83
C ARG A 84 2.00 -10.34 3.17
N GLU A 85 2.96 -10.34 2.26
CA GLU A 85 4.28 -9.77 2.45
C GLU A 85 4.45 -8.42 1.74
N GLU A 86 5.39 -7.63 2.24
CA GLU A 86 5.71 -6.35 1.63
C GLU A 86 6.75 -6.49 0.50
N ILE A 87 6.27 -6.29 -0.73
CA ILE A 87 7.09 -6.41 -1.95
C ILE A 87 8.12 -5.28 -2.05
N PHE A 88 7.74 -4.04 -1.69
CA PHE A 88 8.56 -2.83 -1.86
C PHE A 88 8.98 -2.48 -3.31
N GLY A 89 8.30 -3.05 -4.30
CA GLY A 89 8.47 -2.69 -5.72
C GLY A 89 7.23 -1.99 -6.29
N PRO A 90 7.26 -1.59 -7.58
CA PRO A 90 6.13 -1.00 -8.29
C PRO A 90 5.06 -2.06 -8.65
N VAL A 91 4.58 -2.79 -7.62
CA VAL A 91 3.68 -3.94 -7.75
C VAL A 91 2.42 -3.72 -6.90
N LEU A 92 1.27 -3.71 -7.57
CA LEU A 92 -0.05 -3.60 -6.96
C LEU A 92 -0.74 -4.96 -6.93
N SER A 93 -1.07 -5.44 -5.73
CA SER A 93 -1.81 -6.68 -5.51
C SER A 93 -3.29 -6.37 -5.28
N VAL A 94 -4.15 -6.89 -6.15
CA VAL A 94 -5.59 -6.63 -6.19
C VAL A 94 -6.32 -7.82 -5.59
N LEU A 95 -7.14 -7.54 -4.58
CA LEU A 95 -7.98 -8.52 -3.90
C LEU A 95 -9.44 -8.12 -4.01
N THR A 96 -10.28 -9.05 -4.45
CA THR A 96 -11.72 -8.82 -4.59
C THR A 96 -12.46 -9.25 -3.32
N VAL A 97 -13.42 -8.44 -2.91
CA VAL A 97 -14.34 -8.71 -1.79
C VAL A 97 -15.78 -8.47 -2.22
N ASP A 98 -16.72 -9.15 -1.59
CA ASP A 98 -18.15 -9.02 -1.90
C ASP A 98 -18.83 -7.97 -1.01
N SER A 99 -18.28 -7.71 0.18
CA SER A 99 -18.87 -6.80 1.16
C SER A 99 -17.87 -5.85 1.83
N PHE A 100 -18.41 -4.80 2.44
CA PHE A 100 -17.63 -3.83 3.22
C PHE A 100 -17.04 -4.45 4.50
N ASP A 101 -17.79 -5.35 5.14
CA ASP A 101 -17.36 -6.00 6.38
C ASP A 101 -16.22 -6.98 6.10
N GLU A 102 -16.30 -7.69 4.98
CA GLU A 102 -15.20 -8.51 4.48
C GLU A 102 -13.97 -7.68 4.11
N ALA A 103 -14.15 -6.49 3.51
CA ALA A 103 -13.05 -5.57 3.22
C ALA A 103 -12.29 -5.17 4.50
N ILE A 104 -13.01 -4.85 5.57
CA ILE A 104 -12.42 -4.52 6.88
C ILE A 104 -11.70 -5.73 7.48
N ALA A 105 -12.32 -6.91 7.43
CA ALA A 105 -11.71 -8.15 7.93
C ALA A 105 -10.39 -8.43 7.21
N LEU A 106 -10.40 -8.37 5.87
CA LEU A 106 -9.21 -8.59 5.05
C LEU A 106 -8.14 -7.50 5.27
N ALA A 107 -8.54 -6.24 5.41
CA ALA A 107 -7.61 -5.15 5.70
C ALA A 107 -6.86 -5.39 7.02
N ASN A 108 -7.54 -5.94 8.03
CA ASN A 108 -6.98 -6.25 9.35
C ASN A 108 -6.27 -7.61 9.44
N ASP A 109 -6.46 -8.50 8.46
CA ASP A 109 -5.80 -9.81 8.39
C ASP A 109 -4.39 -9.66 7.79
N THR A 110 -3.51 -9.09 8.61
CA THR A 110 -2.09 -8.87 8.33
C THR A 110 -1.35 -8.64 9.64
N GLU A 111 -0.05 -8.92 9.67
CA GLU A 111 0.81 -8.61 10.82
C GLU A 111 1.18 -7.13 10.90
N TYR A 112 0.95 -6.39 9.82
CA TYR A 112 1.28 -4.96 9.69
C TYR A 112 0.09 -4.06 10.05
N GLY A 113 0.38 -2.77 10.21
CA GLY A 113 -0.62 -1.77 10.59
C GLY A 113 -0.13 -0.33 10.47
N LEU A 114 0.65 -0.01 9.42
CA LEU A 114 1.20 1.33 9.24
C LEU A 114 0.13 2.35 8.81
N ALA A 115 -0.38 2.20 7.59
CA ALA A 115 -1.34 3.11 7.00
C ALA A 115 -2.42 2.38 6.21
N ALA A 116 -3.60 2.99 6.08
CA ALA A 116 -4.69 2.51 5.24
C ALA A 116 -5.48 3.68 4.64
N SER A 117 -6.16 3.42 3.53
CA SER A 117 -7.00 4.41 2.84
C SER A 117 -8.34 3.81 2.45
N ILE A 118 -9.41 4.57 2.66
CA ILE A 118 -10.79 4.18 2.35
C ILE A 118 -11.34 5.11 1.29
N PHE A 119 -11.83 4.58 0.17
CA PHE A 119 -12.51 5.37 -0.86
C PHE A 119 -14.01 5.04 -0.86
N THR A 120 -14.83 6.00 -0.43
CA THR A 120 -16.29 5.86 -0.40
C THR A 120 -17.00 7.22 -0.36
N ALA A 121 -18.13 7.33 -1.06
CA ALA A 121 -19.05 8.46 -0.94
C ALA A 121 -19.98 8.36 0.28
N ASN A 122 -20.01 7.20 0.97
CA ASN A 122 -20.91 6.99 2.11
C ASN A 122 -20.19 7.35 3.43
N VAL A 123 -20.59 8.46 4.04
CA VAL A 123 -20.00 8.96 5.30
C VAL A 123 -20.06 7.94 6.45
N LYS A 124 -21.15 7.16 6.56
CA LYS A 124 -21.29 6.15 7.62
C LYS A 124 -20.27 5.03 7.43
N ARG A 125 -20.05 4.58 6.18
CA ARG A 125 -19.00 3.60 5.86
C ARG A 125 -17.61 4.18 6.08
N ALA A 126 -17.36 5.43 5.69
CA ALA A 126 -16.08 6.09 5.92
C ALA A 126 -15.70 6.09 7.41
N ILE A 127 -16.57 6.59 8.28
CA ILE A 127 -16.30 6.65 9.73
C ILE A 127 -16.23 5.25 10.36
N ARG A 128 -17.12 4.33 9.99
CA ARG A 128 -17.09 2.94 10.50
C ARG A 128 -15.79 2.25 10.10
N GLY A 129 -15.38 2.36 8.84
CA GLY A 129 -14.15 1.76 8.34
C GLY A 129 -12.92 2.37 9.00
N ALA A 130 -12.86 3.70 9.09
CA ALA A 130 -11.72 4.40 9.69
C ALA A 130 -11.48 3.99 11.15
N ARG A 131 -12.55 3.73 11.90
CA ARG A 131 -12.47 3.25 13.29
C ARG A 131 -12.14 1.76 13.41
N ALA A 132 -12.53 0.96 12.42
CA ALA A 132 -12.41 -0.50 12.49
C ALA A 132 -11.08 -1.04 11.93
N ILE A 133 -10.47 -0.31 10.99
CA ILE A 133 -9.16 -0.67 10.44
C ILE A 133 -8.08 -0.37 11.49
N ARG A 134 -7.23 -1.36 11.77
CA ARG A 134 -6.16 -1.31 12.76
C ARG A 134 -4.88 -0.84 12.09
N ALA A 135 -4.82 0.46 11.79
CA ALA A 135 -3.65 1.12 11.22
C ALA A 135 -3.32 2.42 11.96
N GLY A 136 -2.05 2.81 11.90
CA GLY A 136 -1.48 4.03 12.45
C GLY A 136 -2.18 5.30 11.97
N THR A 137 -2.35 5.36 10.65
CA THR A 137 -2.98 6.44 9.90
C THR A 137 -4.05 5.87 8.99
N VAL A 138 -5.27 6.42 9.05
CA VAL A 138 -6.35 6.03 8.13
C VAL A 138 -6.91 7.26 7.43
N THR A 139 -6.79 7.28 6.11
CA THR A 139 -7.31 8.36 5.27
C THR A 139 -8.66 7.98 4.64
N VAL A 140 -9.47 8.99 4.33
CA VAL A 140 -10.76 8.83 3.62
C VAL A 140 -10.73 9.68 2.36
N ASN A 141 -10.96 9.06 1.21
CA ASN A 141 -10.95 9.67 -0.12
C ASN A 141 -9.64 10.41 -0.46
N SER A 142 -8.54 9.98 0.14
CA SER A 142 -7.19 10.46 -0.10
C SER A 142 -6.18 9.36 0.23
N PHE A 143 -4.93 9.55 -0.15
CA PHE A 143 -3.80 8.68 0.18
C PHE A 143 -2.64 9.54 0.66
N GLY A 144 -2.01 9.19 1.77
CA GLY A 144 -0.88 9.94 2.33
C GLY A 144 -0.73 9.80 3.85
N GLU A 145 0.30 10.44 4.39
CA GLU A 145 0.68 10.40 5.80
C GLU A 145 0.27 11.65 6.60
N GLY A 146 -0.29 12.66 5.94
CA GLY A 146 -0.62 13.96 6.53
C GLY A 146 0.50 14.98 6.34
N ASP A 147 0.50 16.04 7.15
CA ASP A 147 1.59 17.02 7.23
C ASP A 147 2.36 16.87 8.55
N ILE A 148 3.36 17.73 8.78
CA ILE A 148 4.25 17.69 9.96
C ILE A 148 3.50 17.74 11.30
N SER A 149 2.26 18.25 11.34
CA SER A 149 1.42 18.30 12.53
C SER A 149 0.65 16.99 12.80
N THR A 150 0.58 16.09 11.82
CA THR A 150 -0.17 14.83 11.90
C THR A 150 0.74 13.70 12.40
N PRO A 151 0.42 13.04 13.52
CA PRO A 151 1.23 11.94 14.03
C PRO A 151 1.20 10.74 13.09
N PHE A 152 2.36 10.19 12.79
CA PHE A 152 2.54 9.03 11.93
C PHE A 152 3.28 7.92 12.66
N GLY A 153 2.88 6.66 12.44
CA GLY A 153 3.51 5.51 13.11
C GLY A 153 2.55 4.34 13.19
N GLY A 154 3.08 3.12 13.10
CA GLY A 154 2.27 1.92 12.87
C GLY A 154 1.80 1.19 14.12
N PHE A 155 0.77 0.36 13.92
CA PHE A 155 0.30 -0.66 14.84
C PHE A 155 1.05 -1.98 14.58
N ARG A 156 0.95 -2.93 15.53
CA ARG A 156 1.47 -4.30 15.39
C ARG A 156 2.97 -4.31 15.04
N GLN A 157 3.39 -5.09 14.05
CA GLN A 157 4.79 -5.14 13.63
C GLN A 157 5.23 -3.90 12.83
N SER A 158 4.34 -2.94 12.56
CA SER A 158 4.68 -1.69 11.86
C SER A 158 5.15 -0.56 12.78
N GLY A 159 5.34 -0.82 14.08
CA GLY A 159 5.82 0.19 15.01
C GLY A 159 6.01 -0.36 16.42
N PHE A 160 6.64 0.43 17.29
CA PHE A 160 6.92 0.06 18.68
C PHE A 160 6.13 0.92 19.70
N GLY A 161 5.06 1.59 19.24
CA GLY A 161 4.22 2.46 20.07
C GLY A 161 4.58 3.95 20.02
N GLY A 162 5.73 4.30 19.44
CA GLY A 162 6.11 5.68 19.13
C GLY A 162 5.35 6.27 17.94
N ARG A 163 5.35 7.61 17.83
CA ARG A 163 4.79 8.37 16.70
C ARG A 163 5.79 9.40 16.25
N ASP A 164 6.13 9.40 14.97
CA ASP A 164 6.83 10.51 14.34
C ASP A 164 5.84 11.61 13.98
N ASN A 165 6.34 12.83 13.77
CA ASN A 165 5.54 14.04 13.53
C ASN A 165 4.57 14.38 14.68
N GLY A 166 3.94 15.55 14.57
CA GLY A 166 3.05 16.08 15.60
C GLY A 166 3.76 16.32 16.94
N ILE A 167 2.97 16.74 17.94
CA ILE A 167 3.48 16.95 19.30
C ILE A 167 3.85 15.62 19.98
N GLN A 168 3.23 14.52 19.54
CA GLN A 168 3.39 13.17 20.07
C GLN A 168 4.80 12.62 19.85
N ALA A 169 5.53 13.13 18.84
CA ALA A 169 6.92 12.76 18.65
C ALA A 169 7.81 13.14 19.84
N HIS A 170 7.50 14.23 20.56
CA HIS A 170 8.28 14.65 21.72
C HIS A 170 8.27 13.62 22.87
N ASP A 171 7.18 12.87 23.03
CA ASP A 171 7.06 11.86 24.08
C ASP A 171 8.12 10.76 23.92
N GLN A 172 8.61 10.53 22.70
CA GLN A 172 9.69 9.56 22.42
C GLN A 172 11.07 10.04 22.92
N TYR A 173 11.26 11.35 23.08
CA TYR A 173 12.55 11.96 23.40
C TYR A 173 12.60 12.62 24.78
N THR A 174 11.55 12.45 25.59
CA THR A 174 11.42 13.07 26.91
C THR A 174 11.13 12.03 28.00
N GLN A 175 11.27 12.43 29.28
CA GLN A 175 10.98 11.59 30.44
C GLN A 175 10.17 12.38 31.47
N ILE A 176 9.08 11.78 31.97
CA ILE A 176 8.21 12.39 32.98
C ILE A 176 8.83 12.16 34.37
N LYS A 177 8.94 13.22 35.17
CA LYS A 177 9.41 13.18 36.57
C LYS A 177 8.39 13.85 37.48
N THR A 178 7.96 13.14 38.52
CA THR A 178 7.13 13.71 39.61
C THR A 178 8.05 14.14 40.76
N ILE A 179 7.75 15.26 41.41
CA ILE A 179 8.43 15.78 42.61
C ILE A 179 7.45 15.74 43.77
#